data_AF-A0A151EDJ1-F1
#
_entry.id   AF-A0A151EDJ1-F1
#
_cell.length_a   1.000
_cell.length_b   1.000
_cell.length_c   1.000
_cell.angle_alpha   90.00
_cell.angle_beta   90.00
_cell.angle_gamma   90.00
#
_symmetry.space_group_name_H-M   'P 1'
#
loop_
_entity.id
_entity.type
_entity.pdbx_description
1 polymer ?
#
loop_
_entity_poly.entity_id
_entity_poly.type
_entity_poly.pdbx_seq_one_letter_code
_entity_poly.pdbx_strand_id
1 'polypeptide(L)'
;MDFVKREKIREDSLYNAFQLVLKSLKEKYDLNTREVIELIAPHDKEAISIPIQVLQNRQLGVLEAVVVYLKDEIGLKYSEIAHALNRDDRTIWNVYNNAKKKTKRKR
;
A
#
# COMPACT_ATOMS: atom_id res chain seq x y z
N MET A 1 -30.49 9.41 -1.03
CA MET A 1 -30.14 9.37 0.40
C MET A 1 -28.82 10.08 0.71
N ASP A 2 -27.85 10.14 -0.22
CA ASP A 2 -26.53 10.73 0.01
C ASP A 2 -26.46 12.27 0.00
N PHE A 3 -27.37 12.96 -0.70
CA PHE A 3 -27.30 14.43 -0.82
C PHE A 3 -27.68 15.14 0.49
N VAL A 4 -28.83 14.78 1.08
CA VAL A 4 -29.30 15.31 2.37
C VAL A 4 -28.28 15.08 3.49
N LYS A 5 -27.59 13.93 3.46
CA LYS A 5 -26.53 13.61 4.44
C LYS A 5 -25.34 14.56 4.33
N ARG A 6 -24.93 14.93 3.10
CA ARG A 6 -23.79 15.84 2.87
C ARG A 6 -24.09 17.27 3.29
N GLU A 7 -25.32 17.75 3.06
CA GLU A 7 -25.72 19.09 3.51
C GLU A 7 -25.73 19.19 5.02
N LYS A 8 -26.31 18.19 5.71
CA LYS A 8 -26.30 18.13 7.16
C LYS A 8 -24.88 18.12 7.76
N ILE A 9 -23.93 17.46 7.09
CA ILE A 9 -22.51 17.48 7.51
C ILE A 9 -21.89 18.86 7.34
N ARG A 10 -22.23 19.61 6.27
CA ARG A 10 -21.67 20.96 6.04
C ARG A 10 -22.18 21.99 7.03
N GLU A 11 -23.38 21.79 7.55
CA GLU A 11 -23.97 22.62 8.61
C GLU A 11 -23.44 22.25 10.01
N ASP A 12 -22.69 21.14 10.12
CA ASP A 12 -22.18 20.66 11.40
C ASP A 12 -21.04 21.55 11.93
N SER A 13 -21.11 21.90 13.21
CA SER A 13 -20.05 22.66 13.90
C SER A 13 -18.67 22.00 13.84
N LEU A 14 -18.62 20.65 13.86
CA LEU A 14 -17.39 19.89 13.74
C LEU A 14 -16.77 20.01 12.34
N TYR A 15 -17.61 20.06 11.29
CA TYR A 15 -17.13 20.29 9.93
C TYR A 15 -16.46 21.65 9.82
N ASN A 16 -17.06 22.69 10.38
CA ASN A 16 -16.49 24.04 10.39
C ASN A 16 -15.16 24.12 11.16
N ALA A 17 -15.09 23.50 12.34
CA ALA A 17 -13.85 23.41 13.11
C ALA A 17 -12.76 22.66 12.32
N PHE A 18 -13.11 21.55 11.68
CA PHE A 18 -12.18 20.77 10.85
C PHE A 18 -11.70 21.57 9.63
N GLN A 19 -12.56 22.32 8.94
CA GLN A 19 -12.17 23.20 7.84
C GLN A 19 -11.14 24.25 8.29
N LEU A 20 -11.32 24.83 9.47
CA LEU A 20 -10.39 25.83 10.03
C LEU A 20 -9.01 25.22 10.33
N VAL A 21 -8.99 24.02 10.92
CA VAL A 21 -7.76 23.26 11.16
C VAL A 21 -7.06 22.91 9.84
N LEU A 22 -7.80 22.37 8.87
CA LEU A 22 -7.25 22.01 7.56
C LEU A 22 -6.67 23.22 6.84
N LYS A 23 -7.35 24.37 6.88
CA LYS A 23 -6.84 25.61 6.30
C LYS A 23 -5.51 26.02 6.93
N SER A 24 -5.43 26.00 8.26
CA SER A 24 -4.21 26.35 9.00
C SER A 24 -3.04 25.41 8.69
N LEU A 25 -3.31 24.11 8.51
CA LEU A 25 -2.31 23.12 8.12
C LEU A 25 -1.83 23.32 6.68
N LYS A 26 -2.75 23.58 5.74
CA LYS A 26 -2.41 23.86 4.34
C LYS A 26 -1.48 25.07 4.22
N GLU A 27 -1.80 26.16 4.92
CA GLU A 27 -0.99 27.38 4.88
C GLU A 27 0.39 27.18 5.55
N LYS A 28 0.44 26.49 6.70
CA LYS A 28 1.69 26.29 7.45
C LYS A 28 2.69 25.40 6.72
N TYR A 29 2.21 24.41 5.96
CA TYR A 29 3.05 23.39 5.32
C TYR A 29 2.96 23.39 3.78
N ASP A 30 2.36 24.42 3.19
CA ASP A 30 2.13 24.56 1.74
C ASP A 30 1.47 23.33 1.09
N LEU A 31 0.47 22.75 1.77
CA LEU A 31 -0.15 21.50 1.33
C LEU A 31 -1.25 21.75 0.32
N ASN A 32 -1.23 20.96 -0.75
CA ASN A 32 -2.32 20.87 -1.70
C ASN A 32 -3.40 19.89 -1.23
N THR A 33 -4.55 19.88 -1.92
CA THR A 33 -5.69 19.04 -1.52
C THR A 33 -5.40 17.53 -1.56
N ARG A 34 -4.54 17.07 -2.48
CA ARG A 34 -4.20 15.64 -2.57
C ARG A 34 -3.36 15.20 -1.37
N GLU A 35 -2.37 15.98 -1.00
CA GLU A 35 -1.52 15.70 0.16
C GLU A 35 -2.34 15.67 1.46
N VAL A 36 -3.31 16.57 1.60
CA VAL A 36 -4.24 16.53 2.74
C VAL A 36 -5.07 15.25 2.74
N ILE A 37 -5.56 14.80 1.59
CA ILE A 37 -6.27 13.51 1.48
C ILE A 37 -5.34 12.37 1.88
N GLU A 38 -4.09 12.37 1.43
CA GLU A 38 -3.12 11.34 1.79
C GLU A 38 -2.86 11.30 3.30
N LEU A 39 -2.75 12.45 3.97
CA LEU A 39 -2.51 12.55 5.42
C LEU A 39 -3.68 12.04 6.29
N ILE A 40 -4.92 12.21 5.82
CA ILE A 40 -6.13 11.84 6.58
C ILE A 40 -6.74 10.52 6.12
N ALA A 41 -6.41 10.08 4.89
CA ALA A 41 -6.74 8.76 4.43
C ALA A 41 -6.20 7.78 5.47
N PRO A 42 -6.95 6.72 5.80
CA PRO A 42 -6.41 5.67 6.63
C PRO A 42 -5.13 5.17 5.96
N HIS A 43 -3.99 5.57 6.54
CA HIS A 43 -2.74 4.89 6.33
C HIS A 43 -2.94 3.55 7.03
N ASP A 44 -3.54 2.59 6.34
CA ASP A 44 -3.30 1.20 6.65
C ASP A 44 -1.79 1.04 6.56
N LYS A 45 -1.10 1.20 7.70
CA LYS A 45 0.35 0.99 7.84
C LYS A 45 0.76 -0.42 7.42
N GLU A 46 -0.21 -1.26 7.08
CA GLU A 46 -0.08 -2.67 6.72
C GLU A 46 -0.35 -2.96 5.23
N ALA A 47 -0.89 -2.00 4.46
CA ALA A 47 -1.20 -2.24 3.05
C ALA A 47 0.05 -2.07 2.17
N ILE A 48 0.72 -3.18 1.86
CA ILE A 48 1.83 -3.21 0.91
C ILE A 48 1.30 -2.93 -0.51
N SER A 49 1.72 -1.80 -1.09
CA SER A 49 1.46 -1.49 -2.49
C SER A 49 2.44 -2.23 -3.42
N ILE A 50 1.91 -2.91 -4.44
CA ILE A 50 2.70 -3.67 -5.40
C ILE A 50 2.41 -3.13 -6.81
N PRO A 51 3.42 -2.59 -7.52
CA PRO A 51 3.26 -2.14 -8.90
C PRO A 51 2.81 -3.30 -9.80
N ILE A 52 1.83 -3.05 -10.67
CA ILE A 52 1.28 -4.08 -11.57
C ILE A 52 2.34 -4.68 -12.51
N GLN A 53 3.39 -3.92 -12.80
CA GLN A 53 4.56 -4.30 -13.61
C GLN A 53 5.28 -5.53 -13.04
N VAL A 54 5.25 -5.72 -11.71
CA VAL A 54 5.82 -6.91 -11.05
C VAL A 54 5.23 -8.20 -11.63
N LEU A 55 3.97 -8.18 -12.05
CA LEU A 55 3.26 -9.34 -12.60
C LEU A 55 3.45 -9.53 -14.12
N GLN A 56 4.28 -8.71 -14.78
CA GLN A 56 4.56 -8.86 -16.21
C GLN A 56 5.38 -10.11 -16.53
N ASN A 57 6.22 -10.58 -15.59
CA ASN A 57 7.04 -11.77 -15.80
C ASN A 57 6.19 -13.05 -15.76
N ARG A 58 5.77 -13.52 -16.93
CA ARG A 58 4.93 -14.73 -17.09
C ARG A 58 5.62 -16.04 -16.71
N GLN A 59 6.93 -16.05 -16.46
CA GLN A 59 7.65 -17.24 -15.99
C GLN A 59 7.40 -17.49 -14.50
N LEU A 60 7.06 -16.43 -13.74
CA LEU A 60 6.76 -16.50 -12.33
C LEU A 60 5.25 -16.58 -12.13
N GLY A 61 4.81 -17.44 -11.21
CA GLY A 61 3.46 -17.37 -10.67
C GLY A 61 3.26 -16.05 -9.91
N VAL A 62 2.00 -15.63 -9.71
CA VAL A 62 1.68 -14.36 -9.04
C VAL A 62 2.38 -14.24 -7.67
N LEU A 63 2.30 -15.29 -6.84
CA LEU A 63 2.96 -15.29 -5.53
C LEU A 63 4.49 -15.25 -5.62
N GLU A 64 5.08 -15.91 -6.62
CA GLU A 64 6.53 -15.88 -6.85
C GLU A 64 6.99 -14.47 -7.25
N ALA A 65 6.27 -13.82 -8.16
CA ALA A 65 6.57 -12.45 -8.59
C ALA A 65 6.48 -11.46 -7.42
N VAL A 66 5.41 -11.57 -6.62
CA VAL A 66 5.22 -10.74 -5.41
C VAL A 66 6.35 -10.98 -4.40
N VAL A 67 6.65 -12.23 -4.05
CA VAL A 67 7.70 -12.54 -3.07
C VAL A 67 9.08 -12.09 -3.54
N VAL A 68 9.39 -12.24 -4.84
CA VAL A 68 10.64 -11.73 -5.43
C VAL A 68 10.73 -10.22 -5.31
N TYR A 69 9.68 -9.49 -5.68
CA TYR A 69 9.64 -8.03 -5.55
C TYR A 69 9.83 -7.57 -4.09
N LEU A 70 9.07 -8.15 -3.16
CA LEU A 70 9.18 -7.80 -1.74
C LEU A 70 10.55 -8.12 -1.15
N LYS A 71 11.21 -9.18 -1.66
CA LYS A 71 12.52 -9.58 -1.17
C LYS A 71 13.67 -8.78 -1.79
N ASP A 72 13.67 -8.63 -3.11
CA ASP A 72 14.79 -8.07 -3.86
C ASP A 72 14.69 -6.54 -4.00
N GLU A 73 13.49 -6.00 -4.25
CA GLU A 73 13.29 -4.58 -4.51
C GLU A 73 12.93 -3.81 -3.24
N ILE A 74 12.07 -4.37 -2.38
CA ILE A 74 11.70 -3.75 -1.09
C ILE A 74 12.66 -4.13 0.04
N GLY A 75 13.35 -5.28 -0.06
CA GLY A 75 14.37 -5.69 0.91
C GLY A 75 13.85 -6.36 2.19
N LEU A 76 12.60 -6.83 2.21
CA LEU A 76 11.99 -7.43 3.40
C LEU A 76 12.64 -8.78 3.77
N LYS A 77 12.61 -9.11 5.06
CA LYS A 77 12.95 -10.44 5.60
C LYS A 77 11.83 -11.43 5.28
N TYR A 78 12.15 -12.72 5.25
CA TYR A 78 11.15 -13.75 4.97
C TYR A 78 9.99 -13.74 5.97
N SER A 79 10.28 -13.51 7.25
CA SER A 79 9.27 -13.37 8.31
C SER A 79 8.36 -12.16 8.12
N GLU A 80 8.91 -11.04 7.62
CA GLU A 80 8.13 -9.82 7.33
C GLU A 80 7.20 -10.04 6.14
N ILE A 81 7.70 -10.69 5.09
CA ILE A 81 6.90 -11.08 3.92
C ILE A 81 5.82 -12.09 4.30
N ALA A 82 6.16 -13.06 5.15
CA ALA A 82 5.24 -14.08 5.63
C ALA A 82 4.09 -13.46 6.42
N HIS A 83 4.40 -12.55 7.35
CA HIS A 83 3.40 -11.80 8.10
C HIS A 83 2.50 -10.96 7.16
N ALA A 84 3.11 -10.20 6.25
CA ALA A 84 2.37 -9.32 5.34
C ALA A 84 1.46 -10.07 4.35
N LEU A 85 1.85 -11.27 3.91
CA LEU A 85 1.06 -12.08 2.99
C LEU A 85 0.18 -13.12 3.71
N ASN A 86 0.20 -13.12 5.05
CA ASN A 86 -0.44 -14.13 5.90
C ASN A 86 -0.12 -15.56 5.45
N ARG A 87 1.18 -15.88 5.42
CA ARG A 87 1.74 -17.18 5.02
C ARG A 87 2.78 -17.63 6.04
N ASP A 88 3.13 -18.90 6.00
CA ASP A 88 4.23 -19.45 6.77
C ASP A 88 5.60 -19.07 6.16
N ASP A 89 6.59 -18.78 7.01
CA ASP A 89 7.96 -18.42 6.61
C ASP A 89 8.59 -19.44 5.65
N ARG A 90 8.33 -20.75 5.85
CA ARG A 90 8.85 -21.82 4.99
C ARG A 90 8.23 -21.76 3.60
N THR A 91 6.96 -21.33 3.51
CA THR A 91 6.29 -21.11 2.23
C THR A 91 6.97 -19.99 1.47
N ILE A 92 7.24 -18.86 2.13
CA ILE A 92 7.92 -17.72 1.49
C ILE A 92 9.32 -18.11 1.01
N TRP A 93 10.09 -18.81 1.84
CA TRP A 93 11.43 -19.28 1.48
C TRP A 93 11.39 -20.23 0.26
N ASN A 94 10.46 -21.20 0.26
CA ASN A 94 10.30 -22.13 -0.87
C ASN A 94 9.90 -21.41 -2.16
N VAL A 95 8.93 -20.50 -2.09
CA VAL A 95 8.46 -19.69 -3.22
C VAL A 95 9.61 -18.88 -3.82
N TYR A 96 10.36 -18.16 -2.98
CA TYR A 96 11.50 -17.35 -3.43
C TYR A 96 12.57 -18.20 -4.13
N ASN A 97 12.95 -19.33 -3.55
CA ASN A 97 13.95 -20.20 -4.13
C ASN A 97 13.50 -20.83 -5.46
N ASN A 98 12.23 -21.22 -5.56
CA ASN A 98 11.66 -21.72 -6.81
C ASN A 98 11.65 -20.63 -7.89
N ALA A 99 11.27 -19.40 -7.53
CA ALA A 99 11.31 -18.26 -8.43
C ALA A 99 12.74 -18.01 -8.96
N LYS A 100 13.76 -17.98 -8.08
CA LYS A 100 15.16 -17.82 -8.49
C LYS A 100 15.65 -18.95 -9.40
N LYS A 101 15.21 -20.20 -9.21
CA LYS A 101 15.53 -21.32 -10.11
C LYS A 101 14.93 -21.12 -11.50
N LYS A 102 13.71 -20.59 -11.59
CA LYS A 102 13.05 -20.28 -12.88
C LYS A 102 13.80 -19.18 -13.63
N THR A 103 14.20 -18.12 -12.95
CA THR A 103 14.98 -17.02 -13.55
C THR A 103 16.37 -17.47 -14.00
N LYS A 104 17.03 -18.38 -13.26
CA LYS A 104 18.37 -18.91 -13.59
C LYS A 104 18.39 -19.92 -14.74
N ARG A 105 17.25 -20.53 -15.10
CA ARG A 105 17.16 -21.54 -16.18
C ARG A 105 17.30 -20.96 -17.60
N LYS A 106 17.53 -19.66 -17.75
CA LYS A 106 18.05 -19.07 -18.99
C LYS A 106 19.56 -18.84 -18.88
N ARG A 107 20.31 -19.80 -19.40
CA ARG A 107 21.54 -19.56 -20.16
C ARG A 107 21.41 -20.30 -21.48
#